data_AF-A0A165CVZ9-F1
#
_entry.id   AF-A0A165CVZ9-F1
#
_cell.length_a   1.000
_cell.length_b   1.000
_cell.length_c   1.000
_cell.angle_alpha   90.00
_cell.angle_beta   90.00
_cell.angle_gamma   90.00
#
_symmetry.space_group_name_H-M   'P 1'
#
loop_
_entity.id
_entity.type
_entity.pdbx_description
1 polymer ?
#
loop_
_entity_poly.entity_id
_entity_poly.type
_entity_poly.pdbx_seq_one_letter_code
_entity_poly.pdbx_strand_id
1 'polypeptide(L)' 'GQYFPRRDDPDKHEYYCASMLLLFKPWHQVQDLKGEFLTWQEALRYFSQQVSDVTLAQMSNIEHYHKCKNA' A
#
# COMPACT_ATOMS: atom_id res chain seq x y z
N GLY A 1 1.34 -5.89 -18.76
CA GLY A 1 1.07 -6.00 -17.32
C GLY A 1 0.71 -4.63 -16.81
N GLN A 2 -0.48 -4.46 -16.26
CA GLN A 2 -1.00 -3.16 -15.83
C GLN A 2 -0.24 -2.71 -14.58
N TYR A 3 0.32 -1.50 -14.61
CA TYR A 3 1.11 -0.94 -13.51
C TYR A 3 0.25 -0.76 -12.24
N PHE A 4 0.91 -0.80 -11.07
CA PHE A 4 0.28 -0.56 -9.77
C PHE A 4 -0.64 0.68 -9.80
N PRO A 5 -1.79 0.65 -9.09
CA PRO A 5 -2.75 1.74 -9.10
C PRO A 5 -2.11 3.00 -8.52
N ARG A 6 -2.41 4.16 -9.10
CA ARG A 6 -1.93 5.44 -8.56
C ARG A 6 -2.66 5.77 -7.26
N ARG A 7 -1.91 6.28 -6.28
CA ARG A 7 -2.43 6.74 -5.00
C ARG A 7 -3.42 7.92 -5.12
N ASP A 8 -3.28 8.73 -6.17
CA ASP A 8 -4.03 9.98 -6.38
C ASP A 8 -5.40 9.79 -7.05
N ASP A 9 -5.77 8.56 -7.41
CA ASP A 9 -7.10 8.25 -7.93
C ASP A 9 -7.99 7.79 -6.75
N PRO A 10 -8.94 8.61 -6.26
CA PRO A 10 -9.75 8.28 -5.09
C PRO A 10 -10.57 7.00 -5.28
N ASP A 11 -10.97 6.67 -6.52
CA ASP A 11 -11.69 5.44 -6.83
C ASP A 11 -10.78 4.19 -6.73
N LYS A 12 -9.46 4.39 -6.87
CA LYS A 12 -8.45 3.33 -6.78
C LYS A 12 -7.63 3.38 -5.50
N HIS A 13 -7.90 4.31 -4.59
CA HIS A 13 -7.09 4.50 -3.39
C HIS A 13 -7.14 3.28 -2.47
N GLU A 14 -8.34 2.73 -2.23
CA GLU A 14 -8.51 1.51 -1.43
C GLU A 14 -7.82 0.31 -2.09
N TYR A 15 -7.86 0.21 -3.43
CA TYR A 15 -7.18 -0.86 -4.16
C TYR A 15 -5.64 -0.70 -4.12
N TYR A 16 -5.14 0.53 -4.18
CA TYR A 16 -3.73 0.84 -3.93
C TYR A 16 -3.32 0.40 -2.51
N CYS A 17 -4.12 0.74 -1.49
CA CYS A 17 -3.83 0.38 -0.10
C CYS A 17 -3.79 -1.13 0.11
N ALA A 18 -4.78 -1.86 -0.42
CA ALA A 18 -4.81 -3.32 -0.40
C ALA A 18 -3.57 -3.92 -1.09
N SER A 19 -3.17 -3.36 -2.24
CA SER A 19 -2.02 -3.85 -3.01
C SER A 19 -0.68 -3.60 -2.30
N MET A 20 -0.53 -2.48 -1.59
CA MET A 20 0.64 -2.22 -0.74
C MET A 20 0.73 -3.19 0.43
N LEU A 21 -0.40 -3.45 1.11
CA LEU A 21 -0.46 -4.45 2.17
C LEU A 21 -0.12 -5.85 1.65
N LEU A 22 -0.67 -6.23 0.50
CA LEU A 22 -0.39 -7.52 -0.15
C LEU A 22 1.11 -7.74 -0.39
N LEU A 23 1.82 -6.69 -0.80
CA LEU A 23 3.23 -6.74 -1.17
C LEU A 23 4.18 -6.77 0.03
N PHE A 24 3.87 -6.01 1.08
CA PHE A 24 4.81 -5.76 2.17
C PHE A 24 4.45 -6.42 3.49
N LYS A 25 3.17 -6.70 3.74
CA LYS A 25 2.75 -7.34 4.98
C LYS A 25 3.00 -8.85 4.86
N PRO A 26 3.51 -9.52 5.89
CA PRO A 26 3.43 -10.97 5.95
C PRO A 26 1.99 -11.38 6.28
N TRP A 27 1.33 -12.13 5.41
CA TRP A 27 -0.05 -12.60 5.57
C TRP A 27 -0.15 -14.09 5.23
N HIS A 28 -0.96 -14.81 6.01
CA HIS A 28 -1.30 -16.22 5.71
C HIS A 28 -2.67 -16.32 5.05
N GLN A 29 -3.58 -15.40 5.40
CA GLN A 29 -4.93 -15.30 4.86
C GLN A 29 -5.23 -13.86 4.43
N VAL A 30 -6.15 -13.69 3.48
CA VAL A 30 -6.55 -12.36 2.99
C VAL A 30 -7.13 -11.48 4.11
N GLN A 31 -7.75 -12.10 5.11
CA GLN A 31 -8.29 -11.41 6.29
C GLN A 31 -7.18 -10.75 7.12
N ASP A 32 -5.97 -11.33 7.14
CA ASP A 32 -4.83 -10.76 7.87
C ASP A 32 -4.42 -9.41 7.31
N LEU A 33 -4.63 -9.18 6.01
CA LEU A 33 -4.23 -7.94 5.35
C LEU A 33 -4.97 -6.74 5.94
N LYS A 34 -6.30 -6.80 5.99
CA LYS A 34 -7.17 -5.73 6.50
C LYS A 34 -7.31 -5.77 8.02
N GLY A 35 -7.24 -6.94 8.65
CA GLY A 35 -7.47 -7.11 10.08
C GLY A 35 -8.84 -6.60 10.50
N GLU A 36 -8.89 -5.87 11.62
CA GLU A 36 -10.13 -5.31 12.18
C GLU A 36 -10.48 -3.91 11.63
N PHE A 37 -9.70 -3.39 10.70
CA PHE A 37 -9.89 -2.03 10.17
C PHE A 37 -11.06 -1.97 9.19
N LEU A 38 -11.83 -0.88 9.22
CA LEU A 38 -12.97 -0.66 8.33
C LEU A 38 -12.53 -0.33 6.91
N THR A 39 -11.40 0.35 6.75
CA THR A 39 -10.84 0.75 5.44
C THR A 39 -9.43 0.17 5.21
N TRP A 40 -9.07 -0.03 3.94
CA TRP A 40 -7.72 -0.45 3.58
C TRP A 40 -6.71 0.66 3.87
N GLN A 41 -7.13 1.92 3.76
CA GLN A 41 -6.31 3.07 4.15
C GLN A 41 -5.90 3.03 5.62
N GLU A 42 -6.83 2.75 6.54
CA GLU A 42 -6.52 2.61 7.97
C GLU A 42 -5.55 1.47 8.24
N ALA A 43 -5.79 0.30 7.63
CA ALA A 43 -4.91 -0.86 7.74
C ALA A 43 -3.49 -0.57 7.24
N LEU A 44 -3.36 0.11 6.09
CA LEU A 44 -2.07 0.49 5.54
C LEU A 44 -1.38 1.52 6.44
N ARG A 45 -2.10 2.53 6.93
CA ARG A 45 -1.54 3.55 7.82
C ARG A 45 -1.02 2.93 9.11
N TYR A 46 -1.78 2.01 9.70
CA TYR A 46 -1.35 1.28 10.89
C TYR A 46 -0.10 0.44 10.59
N PHE A 47 -0.10 -0.30 9.48
CA PHE A 47 1.05 -1.11 9.08
C PHE A 47 2.31 -0.25 8.85
N SER A 48 2.20 0.90 8.19
CA SER A 48 3.30 1.84 7.98
C SER A 48 3.91 2.36 9.28
N GLN A 49 3.17 2.36 10.39
CA GLN A 49 3.71 2.74 11.71
C GLN A 49 4.44 1.59 12.43
N GLN A 50 4.25 0.35 11.99
CA GLN A 50 4.79 -0.86 12.63
C GLN A 50 6.02 -1.43 11.91
N VAL A 51 6.24 -1.05 10.65
CA VAL A 51 7.36 -1.54 9.84
C VAL A 51 8.63 -0.72 10.06
N SER A 52 9.76 -1.31 9.66
CA SER A 52 11.05 -0.62 9.66
C SER A 52 11.11 0.56 8.68
N ASP A 53 12.01 1.51 8.95
CA ASP A 53 12.29 2.65 8.07
C ASP A 53 12.70 2.22 6.65
N VAL A 54 13.37 1.06 6.52
CA VAL A 54 13.75 0.50 5.22
C VAL A 54 12.51 0.12 4.40
N THR A 55 11.55 -0.55 5.03
CA THR A 55 10.28 -0.92 4.39
C THR A 55 9.46 0.30 4.04
N LEU A 56 9.38 1.29 4.93
CA LEU A 56 8.76 2.59 4.67
C LEU A 56 9.39 3.29 3.46
N ALA A 57 10.72 3.31 3.37
CA ALA A 57 11.43 3.89 2.23
C ALA A 57 11.13 3.15 0.92
N GLN A 58 11.04 1.81 0.95
CA GLN A 58 10.63 1.01 -0.22
C GLN A 58 9.21 1.33 -0.68
N MET A 59 8.25 1.44 0.25
CA MET A 59 6.87 1.84 -0.05
C MET A 59 6.83 3.25 -0.68
N SER A 60 7.58 4.21 -0.12
CA SER A 60 7.71 5.57 -0.67
C SER A 60 8.36 5.59 -2.05
N ASN A 61 9.35 4.73 -2.29
CA ASN A 61 10.02 4.65 -3.60
C ASN A 61 9.08 4.13 -4.69
N ILE A 62 8.17 3.20 -4.37
CA ILE A 62 7.14 2.75 -5.32
C ILE A 62 6.23 3.92 -5.69
N GLU A 63 5.79 4.72 -4.71
CA GLU A 63 5.00 5.93 -4.98
C GLU A 63 5.76 6.92 -5.86
N HIS A 64 7.05 7.14 -5.58
CA HIS A 64 7.89 8.09 -6.31
C HIS A 64 8.15 7.65 -7.75
N TYR A 65 8.37 6.36 -8.01
CA TYR A 65 8.50 5.81 -9.36
C TYR A 65 7.29 6.15 -10.23
N HIS A 66 6.07 6.07 -9.68
CA HIS A 66 4.85 6.45 -10.38
C HIS A 66 4.73 7.96 -10.63
N LYS A 67 5.33 8.81 -9.78
CA LYS A 67 5.38 10.26 -10.01
C LYS A 67 6.34 10.60 -11.14
N CYS A 68 7.55 10.04 -11.13
CA CYS A 68 8.57 10.31 -12.14
C CYS A 68 8.25 9.73 -13.53
N LYS A 69 7.56 8.59 -13.61
CA LYS A 69 7.17 8.00 -14.90
C LYS A 69 6.16 8.86 -15.69
N ASN A 70 5.52 9.83 -15.03
CA ASN A 70 4.52 10.71 -15.64
C ASN A 70 4.96 12.19 -15.65
N ALA A 71 6.25 12.45 -15.43
CA ALA A 71 6.89 13.75 -15.66
C ALA A 71 7.53 13.74 -17.05
#